data_AF-A0AAV2ANQ8-F1
#
_entry.id   AF-A0AAV2ANQ8-F1
#
_cell.length_a   1.000
_cell.length_b   1.000
_cell.length_c   1.000
_cell.angle_alpha   90.00
_cell.angle_beta   90.00
_cell.angle_gamma   90.00
#
_symmetry.space_group_name_H-M   'P 1'
#
loop_
_entity.id
_entity.type
_entity.pdbx_description
1 polymer ?
#
loop_
_entity_poly.entity_id
_entity_poly.type
_entity_poly.pdbx_seq_one_letter_code
_entity_poly.pdbx_strand_id
1 'polypeptide(L)'
;DDFGLLRVGGRLQNARIAEEKKHPCLLPKSDHVVDLIINHYHLTLLHAGPELLQAAMREKYWVISARDAVRGVVRRCISCFRNNPRVAEQLMGNLPESRVCPSMVFQNTGLDFAGPFLIRSSKGRGSRNTKSYICVVSDLTTKAFIACLKRFVARRGKPAEICCDRGTNFYGASR
;
A
#
# COMPACT_ATOMS: atom_id res chain seq x y z
N ASP A 1 33.41 35.63 8.20
CA ASP A 1 34.29 35.26 9.33
C ASP A 1 35.72 35.31 8.82
N ASP A 2 36.70 34.86 9.61
CA ASP A 2 38.12 34.84 9.21
C ASP A 2 38.41 33.94 8.00
N PHE A 3 37.44 33.07 7.64
CA PHE A 3 37.48 32.18 6.48
C PHE A 3 36.69 32.71 5.28
N GLY A 4 36.19 33.95 5.34
CA GLY A 4 35.40 34.56 4.26
C GLY A 4 33.97 34.04 4.13
N LEU A 5 33.47 33.25 5.08
CA LEU A 5 32.11 32.72 5.08
C LEU A 5 31.12 33.69 5.74
N LEU A 6 29.93 33.81 5.14
CA LEU A 6 28.81 34.52 5.74
C LEU A 6 28.18 33.66 6.83
N ARG A 7 27.97 34.23 8.01
CA ARG A 7 27.35 33.57 9.15
C ARG A 7 26.18 34.38 9.68
N VAL A 8 25.20 33.69 10.23
CA VAL A 8 24.01 34.31 10.80
C VAL A 8 24.26 34.66 12.27
N GLY A 9 24.12 35.93 12.61
CA GLY A 9 24.14 36.40 14.01
C GLY A 9 22.87 35.98 14.75
N GLY A 10 22.93 35.99 16.09
CA GLY A 10 21.77 35.60 16.90
C GLY A 10 21.93 35.92 18.38
N ARG A 11 20.90 35.58 19.16
CA ARG A 11 20.85 35.83 20.61
C ARG A 11 21.66 34.83 21.45
N LEU A 12 22.31 33.86 20.81
CA LEU A 12 23.04 32.77 21.47
C LEU A 12 24.55 33.05 21.64
N GLN A 13 25.02 34.28 21.39
CA GLN A 13 26.44 34.64 21.47
C GLN A 13 27.10 34.25 22.82
N ASN A 14 26.37 34.43 23.93
CA ASN A 14 26.86 34.16 25.29
C ASN A 14 26.59 32.71 25.76
N ALA A 15 25.95 31.87 24.93
CA ALA A 15 25.64 30.50 25.31
C ALA A 15 26.92 29.63 25.35
N ARG A 16 26.99 28.66 26.27
CA ARG A 16 28.10 27.69 26.34
C ARG A 16 27.90 26.54 25.34
N ILE A 17 27.87 26.88 24.06
CA ILE A 17 27.72 25.93 22.94
C ILE A 17 28.81 26.19 21.89
N ALA A 18 28.97 25.26 20.95
CA ALA A 18 29.91 25.41 19.84
C ALA A 18 29.62 26.66 19.01
N GLU A 19 30.67 27.32 18.53
CA GLU A 19 30.57 28.59 17.81
C GLU A 19 29.76 28.46 16.50
N GLU A 20 29.89 27.33 15.82
CA GLU A 20 29.09 26.98 14.63
C GLU A 20 27.58 26.99 14.91
N LYS A 21 27.17 26.62 16.13
CA LYS A 21 25.77 26.57 16.54
C LYS A 21 25.25 27.94 16.98
N LYS A 22 26.13 28.82 17.45
CA LYS A 22 25.78 30.23 17.72
C LYS A 22 25.65 31.03 16.43
N HIS A 23 26.57 30.77 15.49
CA HIS A 23 26.74 31.50 14.26
C HIS A 23 26.81 30.54 13.05
N PRO A 24 25.69 29.92 12.69
CA PRO A 24 25.65 28.95 11.59
C PRO A 24 25.97 29.63 10.25
N CYS A 25 26.62 28.87 9.37
CA CYS A 25 27.02 29.34 8.04
C CYS A 25 25.78 29.53 7.15
N LEU A 26 25.65 30.70 6.54
CA LEU A 26 24.53 31.04 5.67
C LEU A 26 24.72 30.35 4.30
N LEU A 27 23.73 29.57 3.90
CA LEU A 27 23.73 28.88 2.61
C LEU A 27 22.52 29.29 1.75
N PRO A 28 22.71 29.49 0.43
CA PRO A 28 21.62 29.76 -0.50
C PRO A 28 20.67 28.56 -0.63
N LYS A 29 19.40 28.80 -0.96
CA LYS A 29 18.40 27.72 -1.12
C LYS A 29 18.75 26.75 -2.26
N SER A 30 19.15 27.31 -3.39
CA SER A 30 19.22 26.64 -4.69
C SER A 30 20.67 26.35 -5.07
N ASP A 31 21.36 25.56 -4.25
CA ASP A 31 22.74 25.15 -4.49
C ASP A 31 22.86 23.62 -4.35
N HIS A 32 23.64 23.02 -5.24
CA HIS A 32 23.90 21.59 -5.24
C HIS A 32 24.54 21.12 -3.92
N VAL A 33 25.42 21.93 -3.31
CA VAL A 33 26.05 21.62 -2.03
C VAL A 33 25.00 21.49 -0.92
N VAL A 34 23.96 22.32 -0.94
CA VAL A 34 22.87 22.26 0.04
C VAL A 34 22.05 20.99 -0.12
N ASP A 35 21.74 20.58 -1.35
CA ASP A 35 21.08 19.30 -1.62
C ASP A 35 21.91 18.11 -1.12
N LEU A 36 23.23 18.13 -1.30
CA LEU A 36 24.13 17.10 -0.78
C LEU A 36 24.17 17.08 0.75
N ILE A 37 24.23 18.24 1.41
CA ILE A 37 24.18 18.33 2.88
C ILE A 37 22.85 17.77 3.40
N ILE A 38 21.72 18.18 2.82
CA ILE A 38 20.40 17.68 3.22
C ILE A 38 20.36 16.16 3.05
N ASN A 39 20.84 15.63 1.91
CA ASN A 39 20.84 14.21 1.65
C ASN A 39 21.76 13.43 2.61
N HIS A 40 22.92 13.99 2.96
CA HIS A 40 23.82 13.42 3.96
C HIS A 40 23.13 13.26 5.31
N TYR A 41 22.53 14.34 5.84
CA TYR A 41 21.78 14.27 7.09
C TYR A 41 20.56 13.34 6.97
N HIS A 42 19.91 13.32 5.81
CA HIS A 42 18.73 12.49 5.59
C HIS A 42 19.07 11.00 5.68
N LEU A 43 20.22 10.58 5.14
CA LEU A 43 20.69 9.20 5.21
C LEU A 43 21.30 8.86 6.58
N THR A 44 22.13 9.74 7.15
CA THR A 44 22.76 9.53 8.47
C THR A 44 21.73 9.44 9.59
N LEU A 45 20.63 10.20 9.50
CA LEU A 45 19.51 10.15 10.45
C LEU A 45 18.41 9.17 10.05
N LEU A 46 18.73 8.14 9.26
CA LEU A 46 17.85 7.03 8.90
C LEU A 46 16.51 7.48 8.31
N HIS A 47 16.56 8.31 7.26
CA HIS A 47 15.40 8.87 6.58
C HIS A 47 14.52 9.78 7.45
N ALA A 48 15.16 10.55 8.34
CA ALA A 48 14.50 11.56 9.16
C ALA A 48 13.54 12.45 8.36
N GLY A 49 12.41 12.80 8.99
CA GLY A 49 11.43 13.72 8.42
C GLY A 49 11.94 15.16 8.32
N PRO A 50 11.22 16.04 7.60
CA PRO A 50 11.70 17.40 7.29
C PRO A 50 12.02 18.27 8.51
N GLU A 51 11.27 18.13 9.61
CA GLU A 51 11.46 18.94 10.81
C GLU A 51 12.73 18.56 11.57
N LEU A 52 12.97 17.25 11.74
CA LEU A 52 14.18 16.73 12.36
C LEU A 52 15.42 17.06 11.54
N LEU A 53 15.34 16.91 10.21
CA LEU A 53 16.40 17.33 9.29
C LEU A 53 16.75 18.80 9.45
N GLN A 54 15.74 19.66 9.46
CA GLN A 54 15.94 21.09 9.60
C GLN A 54 16.57 21.43 10.96
N ALA A 55 16.14 20.79 12.05
CA ALA A 55 16.72 21.00 13.37
C ALA A 55 18.19 20.58 13.43
N ALA A 56 18.52 19.40 12.91
CA ALA A 56 19.89 18.88 12.89
C ALA A 56 20.83 19.72 12.02
N MET A 57 20.38 20.16 10.85
CA MET A 57 21.18 21.03 9.97
C MET A 57 21.40 22.41 10.60
N ARG A 58 20.42 22.94 11.33
CA ARG A 58 20.49 24.29 11.93
C ARG A 58 21.54 24.44 13.02
N GLU A 59 22.12 23.33 13.48
CA GLU A 59 23.28 23.36 14.37
C GLU A 59 24.57 23.86 13.71
N LYS A 60 24.65 23.82 12.37
CA LYS A 60 25.84 24.21 11.62
C LYS A 60 25.55 25.14 10.44
N TYR A 61 24.39 25.00 9.83
CA TYR A 61 24.02 25.65 8.58
C TYR A 61 22.69 26.39 8.70
N TRP A 62 22.64 27.60 8.17
CA TRP A 62 21.44 28.38 7.99
C TRP A 62 21.08 28.43 6.51
N VAL A 63 20.26 27.50 6.06
CA VAL A 63 19.79 27.47 4.67
C VAL A 63 18.61 28.44 4.51
N ILE A 64 18.70 29.36 3.55
CA ILE A 64 17.59 30.25 3.20
C ILE A 64 16.40 29.39 2.72
N SER A 65 15.21 29.60 3.30
CA SER A 65 14.03 28.76 3.04
C SER A 65 14.29 27.25 3.24
N ALA A 66 15.05 26.88 4.27
CA ALA A 66 15.45 25.50 4.58
C ALA A 66 14.31 24.47 4.47
N ARG A 67 13.11 24.82 4.97
CA ARG A 67 11.94 23.93 4.95
C ARG A 67 11.59 23.45 3.55
N ASP A 68 11.67 24.31 2.55
CA ASP A 68 11.35 23.97 1.16
C ASP A 68 12.45 23.11 0.54
N ALA A 69 13.73 23.47 0.76
CA ALA A 69 14.87 22.71 0.27
C ALA A 69 14.84 21.27 0.82
N VAL A 70 14.65 21.14 2.14
CA VAL A 70 14.55 19.85 2.82
C VAL A 70 13.37 19.02 2.29
N ARG A 71 12.18 19.63 2.14
CA ARG A 71 11.01 18.95 1.56
C ARG A 71 11.26 18.49 0.13
N GLY A 72 12.00 19.27 -0.65
CA GLY A 72 12.39 18.93 -2.02
C GLY A 72 13.21 17.64 -2.06
N VAL A 73 14.27 17.55 -1.25
CA VAL A 73 15.14 16.36 -1.18
C VAL A 73 14.38 15.14 -0.66
N VAL A 74 13.63 15.28 0.44
CA VAL A 74 12.87 14.16 1.03
C VAL A 74 11.83 13.61 0.05
N ARG A 75 11.16 14.48 -0.73
CA ARG A 75 10.19 14.02 -1.75
C ARG A 75 10.83 13.25 -2.91
N ARG A 76 12.10 13.52 -3.23
CA ARG A 76 12.86 12.79 -4.26
C ARG A 76 13.42 11.46 -3.75
N CYS A 77 13.41 11.22 -2.44
CA CYS A 77 13.90 9.97 -1.87
C CYS A 77 12.93 8.81 -2.14
N ILE A 78 13.41 7.79 -2.86
CA ILE A 78 12.62 6.60 -3.23
C ILE A 78 12.19 5.81 -1.99
N SER A 79 13.06 5.65 -0.99
CA SER A 79 12.74 4.94 0.26
C SER A 79 11.60 5.63 1.01
N CYS A 80 11.66 6.95 1.16
CA CYS A 80 10.59 7.72 1.79
C CYS A 80 9.30 7.70 0.99
N PHE A 81 9.38 7.76 -0.34
CA PHE A 81 8.20 7.67 -1.21
C PHE A 81 7.47 6.34 -1.03
N ARG A 82 8.20 5.22 -1.02
CA ARG A 82 7.63 3.87 -0.84
C ARG A 82 7.03 3.68 0.56
N ASN A 83 7.66 4.24 1.58
CA ASN A 83 7.27 4.06 2.98
C ASN A 83 6.22 5.07 3.48
N ASN A 84 5.86 6.06 2.67
CA ASN A 84 4.82 7.03 2.99
C ASN A 84 3.71 7.03 1.93
N PRO A 85 3.03 5.89 1.71
CA PRO A 85 1.93 5.82 0.77
C PRO A 85 0.80 6.73 1.24
N ARG A 86 0.32 7.59 0.35
CA ARG A 86 -0.95 8.28 0.59
C ARG A 86 -2.06 7.25 0.47
N VAL A 87 -2.92 7.17 1.47
CA VAL A 87 -4.15 6.38 1.38
C VAL A 87 -4.95 6.95 0.22
N ALA A 88 -5.11 6.16 -0.85
CA ALA A 88 -6.01 6.53 -1.91
C ALA A 88 -7.43 6.49 -1.34
N GLU A 89 -8.15 7.60 -1.44
CA GLU A 89 -9.59 7.58 -1.19
C GLU A 89 -10.22 6.70 -2.28
N GLN A 90 -10.83 5.59 -1.86
CA GLN A 90 -11.51 4.71 -2.79
C GLN A 90 -12.75 5.43 -3.32
N LEU A 91 -12.70 5.89 -4.57
CA LEU A 91 -13.90 6.30 -5.29
C LEU A 91 -14.75 5.03 -5.51
N MET A 92 -15.82 4.89 -4.73
CA MET A 92 -16.77 3.80 -4.90
C MET A 92 -17.55 4.01 -6.20
N GLY A 93 -17.41 3.07 -7.14
CA GLY A 93 -18.21 3.07 -8.36
C GLY A 93 -19.69 2.79 -8.08
N ASN A 94 -20.56 3.12 -9.03
CA ASN A 94 -21.96 2.75 -8.96
C ASN A 94 -22.10 1.22 -8.87
N LEU A 95 -22.98 0.74 -8.00
CA LEU A 95 -23.30 -0.68 -7.90
C LEU A 95 -24.01 -1.13 -9.19
N PRO A 96 -23.78 -2.37 -9.67
CA PRO A 96 -24.46 -2.90 -10.83
C PRO A 96 -25.96 -3.06 -10.54
N GLU A 97 -26.78 -3.00 -11.58
CA GLU A 97 -28.24 -3.14 -11.49
C GLU A 97 -28.64 -4.43 -10.75
N SER A 98 -27.96 -5.54 -11.02
CA SER A 98 -28.19 -6.83 -10.39
C SER A 98 -28.00 -6.86 -8.87
N ARG A 99 -27.36 -5.84 -8.28
CA ARG A 99 -27.18 -5.68 -6.83
C ARG A 99 -28.24 -4.78 -6.18
N VAL A 100 -28.90 -3.91 -6.94
CA VAL A 100 -29.78 -2.87 -6.41
C VAL A 100 -31.24 -3.02 -6.85
N CYS A 101 -31.47 -3.67 -7.98
CA CYS A 101 -32.81 -3.95 -8.49
C CYS A 101 -33.29 -5.33 -8.03
N PRO A 102 -34.50 -5.44 -7.46
CA PRO A 102 -35.09 -6.73 -7.10
C PRO A 102 -35.21 -7.67 -8.30
N SER A 103 -34.84 -8.94 -8.12
CA SER A 103 -34.94 -10.00 -9.14
C SER A 103 -35.58 -11.25 -8.55
N MET A 104 -35.97 -12.20 -9.40
CA MET A 104 -36.40 -13.51 -8.92
C MET A 104 -35.26 -14.26 -8.23
N VAL A 105 -35.60 -15.20 -7.34
CA VAL A 105 -34.62 -16.01 -6.62
C VAL A 105 -33.76 -16.79 -7.62
N PHE A 106 -32.44 -16.78 -7.43
CA PHE A 106 -31.44 -17.40 -8.30
C PHE A 106 -31.35 -16.82 -9.73
N GLN A 107 -32.04 -15.72 -10.06
CA GLN A 107 -31.89 -15.05 -11.35
C GLN A 107 -30.48 -14.45 -11.50
N ASN A 108 -30.00 -13.76 -10.47
CA ASN A 108 -28.65 -13.19 -10.39
C ASN A 108 -27.90 -13.94 -9.27
N THR A 109 -26.87 -14.71 -9.62
CA THR A 109 -26.16 -15.58 -8.67
C THR A 109 -24.68 -15.22 -8.59
N GLY A 110 -24.17 -15.00 -7.38
CA GLY A 110 -22.74 -14.91 -7.11
C GLY A 110 -22.14 -16.29 -6.88
N LEU A 111 -20.97 -16.56 -7.44
CA LEU A 111 -20.21 -17.80 -7.24
C LEU A 111 -18.83 -17.50 -6.68
N ASP A 112 -18.47 -18.25 -5.65
CA ASP A 112 -17.15 -18.19 -5.05
C ASP A 112 -16.74 -19.59 -4.56
N PHE A 113 -15.45 -19.88 -4.60
CA PHE A 113 -14.90 -21.05 -3.92
C PHE A 113 -14.50 -20.64 -2.52
N ALA A 114 -15.29 -21.05 -1.53
CA ALA A 114 -14.86 -21.01 -0.15
C ALA A 114 -13.60 -21.85 0.05
N GLY A 115 -12.84 -21.65 1.12
CA GLY A 115 -11.63 -22.43 1.39
C GLY A 115 -11.85 -23.95 1.40
N PRO A 116 -10.78 -24.77 1.27
CA PRO A 116 -10.92 -26.20 1.22
C PRO A 116 -11.39 -26.75 2.58
N PHE A 117 -12.59 -27.30 2.63
CA PHE A 117 -13.06 -28.02 3.80
C PHE A 117 -12.60 -29.47 3.73
N LEU A 118 -11.99 -29.99 4.79
CA LEU A 118 -11.65 -31.40 4.87
C LEU A 118 -12.91 -32.19 5.23
N ILE A 119 -13.43 -32.93 4.26
CA ILE A 119 -14.58 -33.82 4.44
C ILE A 119 -14.08 -35.27 4.44
N ARG A 120 -14.68 -36.09 5.30
CA ARG A 120 -14.50 -37.55 5.27
C ARG A 120 -15.60 -38.18 4.44
N SER A 121 -15.23 -39.01 3.46
CA SER A 121 -16.20 -39.72 2.63
C SER A 121 -16.96 -40.82 3.40
N SER A 122 -16.44 -41.28 4.54
CA SER A 122 -17.07 -42.29 5.40
C SER A 122 -16.59 -42.22 6.86
N LYS A 123 -17.38 -42.76 7.80
CA LYS A 123 -16.96 -42.97 9.19
C LYS A 123 -16.15 -44.28 9.29
N GLY A 124 -14.90 -44.25 9.74
CA GLY A 124 -14.06 -45.44 9.96
C GLY A 124 -12.56 -45.17 9.92
N ARG A 125 -11.74 -46.11 10.43
CA ARG A 125 -10.26 -46.08 10.29
C ARG A 125 -9.90 -46.30 8.82
N GLY A 126 -9.01 -45.48 8.27
CA GLY A 126 -8.57 -45.55 6.86
C GLY A 126 -9.33 -44.66 5.87
N SER A 127 -10.36 -43.94 6.31
CA SER A 127 -11.07 -42.97 5.46
C SER A 127 -10.17 -41.77 5.15
N ARG A 128 -9.97 -41.48 3.86
CA ARG A 128 -9.14 -40.35 3.40
C ARG A 128 -9.91 -39.04 3.51
N ASN A 129 -9.32 -38.05 4.16
CA ASN A 129 -9.85 -36.69 4.16
C ASN A 129 -9.71 -36.11 2.73
N THR A 130 -10.80 -35.63 2.16
CA THR A 130 -10.83 -35.00 0.83
C THR A 130 -11.21 -33.54 0.99
N LYS A 131 -10.60 -32.64 0.20
CA LYS A 131 -10.99 -31.23 0.18
C LYS A 131 -12.34 -31.07 -0.52
N SER A 132 -13.20 -30.17 -0.04
CA SER A 132 -14.52 -29.93 -0.64
C SER A 132 -14.97 -28.48 -0.46
N TYR A 133 -15.88 -28.03 -1.34
CA TYR A 133 -16.33 -26.64 -1.48
C TYR A 133 -17.88 -26.53 -1.45
N ILE A 134 -18.45 -25.36 -1.13
CA ILE A 134 -19.91 -25.22 -0.92
C ILE A 134 -20.67 -25.25 -2.26
N CYS A 135 -21.77 -26.02 -2.27
CA CYS A 135 -22.20 -26.90 -3.36
C CYS A 135 -21.10 -27.93 -3.68
N VAL A 136 -21.13 -29.09 -3.01
CA VAL A 136 -20.03 -30.05 -2.88
C VAL A 136 -19.29 -30.30 -4.20
N VAL A 137 -18.18 -29.59 -4.39
CA VAL A 137 -17.20 -29.82 -5.46
C VAL A 137 -16.02 -30.57 -4.83
N SER A 138 -15.59 -31.67 -5.45
CA SER A 138 -14.51 -32.54 -4.95
C SER A 138 -13.12 -31.95 -5.15
N ASP A 139 -12.96 -31.02 -6.08
CA ASP A 139 -11.69 -30.37 -6.40
C ASP A 139 -11.92 -28.97 -7.01
N LEU A 140 -10.83 -28.23 -7.22
CA LEU A 140 -10.85 -26.88 -7.78
C LEU A 140 -10.72 -26.88 -9.32
N THR A 141 -11.13 -27.96 -10.00
CA THR A 141 -11.01 -28.05 -11.46
C THR A 141 -12.22 -27.47 -12.17
N THR A 142 -12.03 -27.01 -13.41
CA THR A 142 -13.11 -26.59 -14.30
C THR A 142 -14.17 -27.68 -14.50
N LYS A 143 -13.75 -28.95 -14.63
CA LYS A 143 -14.66 -30.07 -14.84
C LYS A 143 -15.59 -30.28 -13.64
N ALA A 144 -15.04 -30.28 -12.43
CA ALA A 144 -15.84 -30.44 -11.23
C ALA A 144 -16.74 -29.21 -10.99
N PHE A 145 -16.27 -28.01 -11.31
CA PHE A 145 -17.09 -26.80 -11.31
C PHE A 145 -18.29 -26.92 -12.27
N ILE A 146 -18.07 -27.30 -13.53
CA ILE A 146 -19.16 -27.47 -14.52
C ILE A 146 -20.18 -28.51 -14.03
N ALA A 147 -19.71 -29.65 -13.50
CA ALA A 147 -20.60 -30.66 -12.94
C ALA A 147 -21.42 -30.12 -11.76
N CYS A 148 -20.81 -29.29 -10.91
CA CYS A 148 -21.49 -28.60 -9.83
C CYS A 148 -22.55 -27.61 -10.33
N LEU A 149 -22.18 -26.76 -11.28
CA LEU A 149 -23.08 -25.78 -11.89
C LEU A 149 -24.28 -26.44 -12.55
N LYS A 150 -24.07 -27.56 -13.26
CA LYS A 150 -25.18 -28.36 -13.83
C LYS A 150 -26.14 -28.86 -12.76
N ARG A 151 -25.63 -29.35 -11.62
CA ARG A 151 -26.47 -29.78 -10.48
C ARG A 151 -27.21 -28.62 -9.83
N PHE A 152 -26.58 -27.44 -9.74
CA PHE A 152 -27.23 -26.22 -9.28
C PHE A 152 -28.40 -25.84 -10.20
N VAL A 153 -28.16 -25.74 -11.51
CA VAL A 153 -29.17 -25.40 -12.52
C VAL A 153 -30.32 -26.41 -12.51
N ALA A 154 -30.03 -27.70 -12.42
CA ALA A 154 -31.07 -28.74 -12.36
C ALA A 154 -31.97 -28.63 -11.12
N ARG A 155 -31.46 -28.10 -10.00
CA ARG A 155 -32.22 -27.96 -8.74
C ARG A 155 -32.89 -26.61 -8.57
N ARG A 156 -32.28 -25.53 -9.09
CA ARG A 156 -32.64 -24.14 -8.78
C ARG A 156 -33.11 -23.34 -10.00
N GLY A 157 -33.03 -23.93 -11.20
CA GLY A 157 -33.28 -23.23 -12.46
C GLY A 157 -32.01 -22.58 -13.02
N LYS A 158 -32.07 -22.21 -14.30
CA LYS A 158 -30.96 -21.55 -14.99
C LYS A 158 -30.91 -20.06 -14.58
N PRO A 159 -29.81 -19.57 -13.97
CA PRO A 159 -29.65 -18.15 -13.70
C PRO A 159 -29.55 -17.35 -15.01
N ALA A 160 -29.99 -16.10 -14.98
CA ALA A 160 -29.80 -15.15 -16.07
C ALA A 160 -28.37 -14.57 -16.03
N GLU A 161 -27.87 -14.27 -14.83
CA GLU A 161 -26.54 -13.72 -14.60
C GLU A 161 -25.78 -14.54 -13.54
N ILE A 162 -24.51 -14.81 -13.83
CA ILE A 162 -23.57 -15.43 -12.88
C ILE A 162 -22.38 -14.48 -12.72
N CYS A 163 -22.14 -14.00 -11.50
CA CYS A 163 -20.98 -13.18 -11.16
C CYS A 163 -19.97 -14.02 -10.36
N CYS A 164 -18.71 -14.06 -10.81
CA CYS A 164 -17.63 -14.81 -10.18
C CYS A 164 -16.32 -14.02 -10.23
N ASP A 165 -15.34 -14.46 -9.45
CA ASP A 165 -13.98 -13.92 -9.53
C ASP A 165 -13.25 -14.46 -10.78
N ARG A 166 -11.98 -14.06 -10.95
CA ARG A 166 -11.12 -14.54 -12.04
C ARG A 166 -10.41 -15.86 -11.71
N GLY A 167 -11.04 -16.73 -10.92
CA GLY A 167 -10.57 -18.08 -10.68
C GLY A 167 -10.35 -18.84 -11.99
N THR A 168 -9.25 -19.58 -12.09
CA THR A 168 -8.87 -20.31 -13.32
C THR A 168 -9.90 -21.36 -13.73
N ASN A 169 -10.59 -21.94 -12.74
CA ASN A 169 -11.70 -22.87 -12.92
C ASN A 169 -12.93 -22.22 -13.56
N PHE A 170 -13.30 -21.00 -13.15
CA PHE A 170 -14.40 -20.22 -13.71
C PHE A 170 -14.06 -19.74 -15.12
N TYR A 171 -12.88 -19.17 -15.30
CA TYR A 171 -12.42 -18.72 -16.62
C TYR A 171 -12.36 -19.88 -17.62
N GLY A 172 -11.88 -21.06 -17.18
CA GLY A 172 -11.88 -22.26 -18.01
C GLY A 172 -13.27 -22.78 -18.37
N ALA A 173 -14.31 -22.48 -17.58
CA ALA A 173 -15.68 -22.89 -17.84
C ALA A 173 -16.46 -21.91 -18.72
N SER A 174 -15.93 -20.69 -18.92
CA SER A 174 -16.49 -19.67 -19.81
C SER A 174 -16.13 -19.88 -21.28
N ARG A 175 -15.28 -20.87 -21.59
CA ARG A 175 -14.91 -21.27 -22.95
C ARG A 175 -15.81 -22.39 -23.45
#